data_AF-A0A9R0J770-F1
#
_entry.id   AF-A0A9R0J770-F1
#
_cell.length_a   1.000
_cell.length_b   1.000
_cell.length_c   1.000
_cell.angle_alpha   90.00
_cell.angle_beta   90.00
_cell.angle_gamma   90.00
#
_symmetry.space_group_name_H-M   'P 1'
#
loop_
_entity.id
_entity.type
_entity.pdbx_description
1 polymer ?
#
loop_
_entity_poly.entity_id
_entity_poly.type
_entity_poly.pdbx_seq_one_letter_code
_entity_poly.pdbx_strand_id
1 'polypeptide(L)'
;MPGFLTPYRGERYHLRDYRGARNPQGPEEIFNYTHSSLRNVIERCFGVLKARFPILKDMPPYDLKRQKYIILSCCVVHNFIKMCKDGDPLFIHYADENVELDDDGIPTTGSEDQVTPSVSQRELRRMAKFRDRLAKKLWERQTSQ
;
A
#
# COMPACT_ATOMS: atom_id res chain seq x y z
N MET A 1 -8.52 3.22 -14.71
CA MET A 1 -7.15 3.53 -14.24
C MET A 1 -6.12 2.75 -15.04
N PRO A 2 -5.38 3.40 -15.95
CA PRO A 2 -4.20 2.82 -16.57
C PRO A 2 -3.12 2.55 -15.51
N GLY A 3 -2.35 1.47 -15.63
CA GLY A 3 -1.17 1.26 -14.78
C GLY A 3 -1.41 0.46 -13.49
N PHE A 4 -2.63 0.01 -13.21
CA PHE A 4 -2.90 -0.77 -12.01
C PHE A 4 -2.34 -2.20 -12.11
N LEU A 5 -1.57 -2.60 -11.10
CA LEU A 5 -0.97 -3.92 -10.97
C LEU A 5 -1.71 -4.71 -9.90
N THR A 6 -2.42 -5.75 -10.30
CA THR A 6 -3.11 -6.63 -9.36
C THR A 6 -2.18 -7.75 -8.87
N PRO A 7 -2.26 -8.13 -7.59
CA PRO A 7 -1.66 -9.37 -7.11
C PRO A 7 -2.13 -10.59 -7.92
N TYR A 8 -1.33 -11.66 -7.91
CA TYR A 8 -1.77 -12.98 -8.36
C TYR A 8 -2.81 -13.52 -7.38
N ARG A 9 -3.88 -14.10 -7.94
CA ARG A 9 -4.96 -14.73 -7.17
C ARG A 9 -4.63 -16.20 -6.97
N GLY A 10 -5.03 -16.77 -5.83
CA GLY A 10 -4.75 -18.17 -5.49
C GLY A 10 -3.38 -18.39 -4.84
N GLU A 11 -2.54 -17.37 -4.82
CA GLU A 11 -1.23 -17.36 -4.16
C GLU A 11 -1.27 -16.58 -2.85
N ARG A 12 -0.32 -16.85 -1.95
CA ARG A 12 -0.16 -16.07 -0.70
C ARG A 12 0.08 -14.59 -1.02
N TYR A 13 -0.40 -13.70 -0.15
CA TYR A 13 -0.31 -12.25 -0.40
C TYR A 13 0.04 -11.44 0.85
N HIS A 14 -0.56 -11.74 2.00
CA HIS A 14 -0.35 -10.93 3.18
C HIS A 14 1.05 -11.18 3.74
N LEU A 15 1.75 -10.12 4.16
CA LEU A 15 3.10 -10.25 4.73
C LEU A 15 3.14 -11.21 5.91
N ARG A 16 2.05 -11.27 6.69
CA ARG A 16 1.88 -12.21 7.81
C ARG A 16 2.00 -13.67 7.35
N ASP A 17 1.56 -14.00 6.14
CA ASP A 17 1.62 -15.35 5.58
C ASP A 17 3.05 -15.84 5.28
N TYR A 18 4.02 -14.91 5.23
CA TYR A 18 5.43 -15.21 4.99
C TYR A 18 6.27 -15.16 6.28
N ARG A 19 5.70 -14.70 7.40
CA ARG A 19 6.41 -14.63 8.69
C ARG A 19 6.44 -16.03 9.32
N GLY A 20 7.65 -16.56 9.52
CA GLY A 20 7.84 -17.90 10.09
C GLY A 20 7.48 -19.07 9.15
N ALA A 21 7.01 -18.75 7.94
CA ALA A 21 6.72 -19.71 6.88
C ALA A 21 7.91 -19.83 5.91
N ARG A 22 7.78 -20.71 4.92
CA ARG A 22 8.77 -20.83 3.84
C ARG A 22 8.82 -19.54 3.02
N ASN A 23 10.02 -19.22 2.53
CA ASN A 23 10.26 -18.18 1.53
C ASN A 23 9.29 -18.33 0.34
N PRO A 24 8.95 -17.23 -0.36
CA PRO A 24 8.11 -17.26 -1.55
C PRO A 24 8.51 -18.38 -2.51
N GLN A 25 7.54 -19.18 -2.94
CA GLN A 25 7.73 -20.39 -3.74
C GLN A 25 7.34 -20.11 -5.19
N GLY A 26 8.19 -19.34 -5.88
CA GLY A 26 8.07 -19.10 -7.31
C GLY A 26 7.75 -17.64 -7.68
N PRO A 27 7.66 -17.35 -8.99
CA PRO A 27 7.54 -16.00 -9.51
C PRO A 27 6.30 -15.23 -9.03
N GLU A 28 5.18 -15.92 -8.86
CA GLU A 28 3.92 -15.28 -8.46
C GLU A 28 3.93 -14.89 -6.99
N GLU A 29 4.35 -15.79 -6.10
CA GLU A 29 4.48 -15.49 -4.67
C GLU A 29 5.54 -14.42 -4.39
N ILE A 30 6.68 -14.41 -5.09
CA ILE A 30 7.69 -13.35 -4.87
C ILE A 30 7.17 -11.99 -5.33
N PHE A 31 6.39 -11.96 -6.41
CA PHE A 31 5.72 -10.73 -6.83
C PHE A 31 4.73 -10.28 -5.76
N ASN A 32 3.86 -11.17 -5.28
CA ASN A 32 2.86 -10.86 -4.27
C ASN A 32 3.51 -10.36 -2.96
N TYR A 33 4.56 -11.03 -2.49
CA TYR A 33 5.35 -10.61 -1.33
C TYR A 33 5.97 -9.22 -1.52
N THR A 34 6.61 -8.98 -2.66
CA THR A 34 7.22 -7.67 -2.95
C THR A 34 6.17 -6.58 -3.04
N HIS A 35 5.03 -6.89 -3.67
CA HIS A 35 3.89 -5.98 -3.79
C HIS A 35 3.31 -5.63 -2.42
N SER A 36 3.05 -6.62 -1.56
CA SER A 36 2.51 -6.39 -0.22
C SER A 36 3.52 -5.72 0.71
N SER A 37 4.82 -5.99 0.56
CA SER A 37 5.90 -5.28 1.27
C SER A 37 5.91 -3.79 0.95
N LEU A 38 5.88 -3.44 -0.34
CA LEU A 38 5.81 -2.04 -0.77
C LEU A 38 4.53 -1.37 -0.28
N ARG A 39 3.39 -2.07 -0.39
CA ARG A 39 2.10 -1.58 0.12
C ARG A 39 2.16 -1.29 1.62
N ASN A 40 2.73 -2.19 2.42
CA ASN A 40 2.87 -2.01 3.86
C ASN A 40 3.69 -0.76 4.23
N VAL A 41 4.75 -0.45 3.47
CA VAL A 41 5.51 0.80 3.68
C VAL A 41 4.63 2.03 3.44
N ILE A 42 3.83 2.03 2.37
CA ILE A 42 2.92 3.14 2.04
C ILE A 42 1.83 3.29 3.11
N GLU A 43 1.21 2.18 3.52
CA GLU A 43 0.16 2.18 4.54
C GLU A 43 0.69 2.68 5.88
N ARG A 44 1.88 2.24 6.32
CA ARG A 44 2.51 2.75 7.54
C ARG A 44 2.83 4.24 7.47
N CYS A 45 3.29 4.74 6.31
CA CYS A 45 3.48 6.19 6.12
C CYS A 45 2.17 6.97 6.33
N PHE A 46 1.06 6.49 5.78
CA PHE A 46 -0.26 7.09 6.02
C PHE A 46 -0.73 6.90 7.46
N GLY A 47 -0.41 5.78 8.10
CA GLY A 47 -0.64 5.53 9.51
C GLY A 47 -0.02 6.60 10.41
N VAL A 48 1.27 6.91 10.20
CA VAL A 48 1.94 8.01 10.94
C VAL A 48 1.25 9.34 10.70
N LEU A 49 0.89 9.62 9.45
CA LEU A 49 0.24 10.88 9.08
C LEU A 49 -1.11 11.03 9.80
N LYS A 50 -1.94 9.99 9.81
CA LYS A 50 -3.26 9.97 10.48
C LYS A 50 -3.15 9.96 12.00
N ALA A 51 -2.17 9.25 12.57
CA ALA A 51 -1.92 9.27 14.01
C ALA A 51 -1.49 10.67 14.49
N ARG A 52 -0.70 11.38 13.68
CA ARG A 52 -0.25 12.74 13.98
C ARG A 52 -1.34 13.79 13.78
N PHE A 53 -2.19 13.61 12.77
CA PHE A 53 -3.25 14.55 12.42
C PHE A 53 -4.61 13.84 12.43
N PRO A 54 -5.27 13.71 13.59
CA PRO A 54 -6.56 13.02 13.72
C PRO A 54 -7.67 13.58 12.83
N ILE A 55 -7.58 14.85 12.41
CA ILE A 55 -8.48 15.47 11.42
C ILE A 55 -8.50 14.73 10.06
N LEU A 56 -7.47 13.93 9.77
CA LEU A 56 -7.42 13.10 8.57
C LEU A 56 -8.15 11.76 8.73
N LYS A 57 -8.47 11.34 9.96
CA LYS A 57 -9.33 10.18 10.23
C LYS A 57 -10.80 10.58 10.15
N ASP A 58 -11.14 11.72 10.74
CA ASP A 58 -12.51 12.23 10.79
C ASP A 58 -12.55 13.68 10.28
N MET A 59 -12.58 13.81 8.95
CA MET A 59 -12.54 15.11 8.27
C MET A 59 -13.90 15.80 8.41
N PRO A 60 -13.98 17.00 9.02
CA PRO A 60 -15.23 17.74 9.08
C PRO A 60 -15.77 18.04 7.67
N PRO A 61 -17.07 18.33 7.52
CA PRO A 61 -17.72 18.52 6.22
C PRO A 61 -17.40 19.90 5.60
N TYR A 62 -16.12 20.19 5.44
CA TYR A 62 -15.61 21.29 4.65
C TYR A 62 -15.78 21.01 3.16
N ASP A 63 -15.81 22.06 2.34
CA ASP A 63 -15.75 21.89 0.89
C ASP A 63 -14.46 21.18 0.45
N LEU A 64 -14.49 20.57 -0.74
CA LEU A 64 -13.37 19.81 -1.28
C LEU A 64 -12.08 20.63 -1.40
N LYS A 65 -12.20 21.95 -1.66
CA LYS A 65 -11.05 22.84 -1.78
C LYS A 65 -10.34 22.95 -0.44
N ARG A 66 -11.08 23.16 0.64
CA ARG A 66 -10.57 23.25 2.01
C ARG A 66 -10.04 21.90 2.50
N GLN A 67 -10.73 20.80 2.24
CA GLN A 67 -10.23 19.45 2.55
C GLN A 67 -8.87 19.18 1.90
N LYS A 68 -8.73 19.53 0.61
CA LYS A 68 -7.44 19.42 -0.11
C LYS A 68 -6.33 20.22 0.58
N TYR A 69 -6.59 21.45 0.99
CA TYR A 69 -5.59 22.27 1.68
C TYR A 69 -5.23 21.69 3.05
N ILE A 70 -6.20 21.16 3.80
CA ILE A 70 -5.92 20.47 5.08
C ILE A 70 -4.96 19.30 4.86
N ILE A 71 -5.26 18.43 3.87
CA ILE A 71 -4.39 17.29 3.54
C ILE A 71 -2.98 17.76 3.16
N LEU A 72 -2.87 18.77 2.28
CA LEU A 72 -1.58 19.31 1.86
C LEU A 72 -0.79 19.90 3.04
N SER A 73 -1.43 20.69 3.91
CA SER A 73 -0.80 21.26 5.09
C SER A 73 -0.29 20.18 6.04
N CYS A 74 -1.07 19.13 6.28
CA CYS A 74 -0.64 17.99 7.09
C CYS A 74 0.60 17.30 6.46
N CYS A 75 0.60 17.06 5.16
CA CYS A 75 1.75 16.47 4.46
C CYS A 75 3.01 17.35 4.54
N VAL A 76 2.88 18.67 4.38
CA VAL A 76 4.01 19.61 4.47
C VAL A 76 4.60 19.59 5.88
N VAL A 77 3.77 19.72 6.91
CA VAL A 77 4.23 19.71 8.31
C VAL A 77 4.82 18.34 8.67
N HIS A 78 4.21 17.24 8.22
CA HIS A 78 4.74 15.89 8.40
C HIS A 78 6.16 15.74 7.83
N ASN A 79 6.35 16.15 6.58
CA ASN A 79 7.64 16.07 5.90
C ASN A 79 8.68 16.95 6.59
N PHE A 80 8.29 18.16 7.01
CA PHE A 80 9.17 19.04 7.77
C PHE A 80 9.62 18.40 9.09
N ILE A 81 8.71 17.82 9.86
CA ILE A 81 9.07 17.13 11.11
C ILE A 81 9.99 15.94 10.83
N LYS A 82 9.72 15.17 9.78
CA LYS A 82 10.59 14.05 9.37
C LYS A 82 12.02 14.49 9.06
N MET A 83 12.20 15.68 8.51
CA MET A 83 13.51 16.23 8.17
C MET A 83 14.26 16.80 9.38
N CYS A 84 13.54 17.37 10.36
CA CYS A 84 14.16 18.15 11.43
C CYS A 84 14.21 17.44 12.79
N LYS A 85 13.43 16.38 12.98
CA LYS A 85 13.30 15.71 14.28
C LYS A 85 13.74 14.26 14.20
N ASP A 86 15.00 14.04 14.53
CA ASP A 86 15.51 12.70 14.78
C ASP A 86 14.81 12.08 16.00
N GLY A 87 14.51 10.79 15.89
CA GLY A 87 13.90 10.03 16.99
C GLY A 87 12.45 10.41 17.32
N ASP A 88 11.69 10.94 16.35
CA ASP A 88 10.25 11.16 16.55
C ASP A 88 9.53 9.83 16.92
N PRO A 89 8.79 9.78 18.05
CA PRO A 89 8.21 8.54 18.54
C PRO A 89 7.23 7.87 17.57
N LEU A 90 6.48 8.65 16.77
CA LEU A 90 5.57 8.08 15.79
C LEU A 90 6.34 7.47 14.62
N PHE A 91 7.43 8.10 14.16
CA PHE A 91 8.27 7.47 13.14
C PHE A 91 8.95 6.20 13.65
N ILE A 92 9.40 6.17 14.91
CA ILE A 92 9.98 4.96 15.52
C ILE A 92 8.93 3.85 15.63
N HIS A 93 7.75 4.17 16.19
CA HIS A 93 6.68 3.20 16.39
C HIS A 93 6.30 2.54 15.05
N TYR A 94 5.97 3.35 14.04
CA TYR A 94 5.56 2.86 12.73
C TYR A 94 6.71 2.36 11.84
N ALA A 95 7.97 2.44 12.29
CA ALA A 95 9.08 1.78 11.62
C ALA A 95 9.04 0.25 11.80
N ASP A 96 8.33 -0.24 12.82
CA ASP A 96 8.03 -1.67 12.95
C ASP A 96 7.01 -2.10 11.89
N GLU A 97 7.35 -3.13 11.13
CA GLU A 97 6.49 -3.71 10.09
C GLU A 97 5.30 -4.50 10.65
N ASN A 98 5.31 -4.76 11.96
CA ASN A 98 4.26 -5.49 12.67
C ASN A 98 3.19 -4.57 13.25
N VAL A 99 3.36 -3.24 13.18
CA VAL A 99 2.34 -2.30 13.68
C VAL A 99 1.01 -2.56 13.00
N GLU A 100 -0.01 -2.79 13.81
CA GLU A 100 -1.38 -2.84 13.34
C GLU A 100 -1.81 -1.44 12.96
N LEU A 101 -2.21 -1.28 11.70
CA LEU A 101 -2.79 -0.05 11.23
C LEU A 101 -4.29 -0.16 11.45
N ASP A 102 -4.91 0.92 11.91
CA ASP A 102 -6.35 1.05 11.88
C ASP A 102 -6.77 0.82 10.42
N ASP A 103 -7.40 -0.33 10.16
CA ASP A 103 -8.02 -0.61 8.89
C ASP A 103 -9.19 0.38 8.80
N ASP A 104 -9.03 1.42 7.99
CA ASP A 104 -10.13 2.33 7.62
C ASP A 104 -11.10 1.59 6.69
N GLY A 105 -11.50 0.38 7.09
CA GLY A 105 -12.11 -0.63 6.26
C GLY A 105 -13.08 0.04 5.32
N ILE A 106 -12.72 0.04 4.02
CA ILE A 106 -13.77 0.13 3.03
C ILE A 106 -14.59 -1.11 3.32
N PRO A 107 -15.84 -0.99 3.80
CA PRO A 107 -16.62 -2.16 4.11
C PRO A 107 -16.73 -2.96 2.82
N THR A 108 -16.09 -4.13 2.78
CA THR A 108 -16.38 -5.17 1.78
C THR A 108 -17.72 -5.84 2.09
N THR A 109 -18.67 -5.08 2.66
CA THR A 109 -20.03 -5.50 2.94
C THR A 109 -20.94 -4.92 1.86
N GLY A 110 -21.22 -5.73 0.85
CA GLY A 110 -22.61 -5.88 0.40
C GLY A 110 -23.20 -4.84 -0.55
N SER A 111 -22.41 -4.10 -1.31
CA SER A 111 -22.84 -3.69 -2.65
C SER A 111 -21.75 -4.05 -3.64
N GLU A 112 -22.05 -4.98 -4.53
CA GLU A 112 -21.38 -5.09 -5.82
C GLU A 112 -21.72 -3.85 -6.67
N ASP A 113 -21.48 -2.65 -6.16
CA ASP A 113 -21.14 -1.55 -7.04
C ASP A 113 -19.77 -1.92 -7.58
N GLN A 114 -19.83 -2.69 -8.67
CA GLN A 114 -18.74 -2.80 -9.59
C GLN A 114 -18.45 -1.36 -10.02
N VAL A 115 -17.53 -0.70 -9.30
CA VAL A 115 -16.61 0.22 -9.93
C VAL A 115 -15.82 -0.66 -10.87
N THR A 116 -16.44 -1.02 -12.01
CA THR A 116 -15.72 -1.48 -13.18
C THR A 116 -14.83 -0.29 -13.47
N PRO A 117 -13.52 -0.38 -13.19
CA PRO A 117 -12.67 0.68 -13.66
C PRO A 117 -12.85 0.59 -15.18
N SER A 118 -13.32 1.67 -15.81
CA SER A 118 -13.37 1.81 -17.28
C SER A 118 -11.93 1.68 -17.77
N VAL A 119 -11.47 0.45 -17.89
CA VAL A 119 -10.12 0.04 -18.24
C VAL A 119 -10.33 -0.91 -19.38
N SER A 120 -9.73 -0.57 -20.50
CA SER A 120 -9.84 -1.41 -21.68
C SER A 120 -9.28 -2.79 -21.35
N GLN A 121 -9.92 -3.85 -21.88
CA GLN A 121 -9.33 -5.19 -21.83
C GLN A 121 -7.88 -5.20 -22.35
N ARG A 122 -7.55 -4.31 -23.29
CA ARG A 122 -6.18 -4.12 -23.79
C ARG A 122 -5.21 -3.68 -22.68
N GLU A 123 -5.63 -2.79 -21.81
CA GLU A 123 -4.81 -2.30 -20.69
C GLU A 123 -4.65 -3.35 -19.60
N LEU A 124 -5.72 -4.07 -19.26
CA LEU A 124 -5.64 -5.21 -18.33
C LEU A 124 -4.63 -6.25 -18.82
N ARG A 125 -4.70 -6.63 -20.11
CA ARG A 125 -3.74 -7.55 -20.73
C ARG A 125 -2.32 -6.99 -20.71
N ARG A 126 -2.14 -5.68 -20.94
CA ARG A 126 -0.82 -5.03 -20.90
C ARG A 126 -0.22 -5.07 -19.50
N MET A 127 -1.01 -4.79 -18.47
CA MET A 127 -0.56 -4.81 -17.08
C MET A 127 -0.29 -6.23 -16.58
N ALA A 128 -1.12 -7.21 -16.97
CA ALA A 128 -0.84 -8.62 -16.70
C ALA A 128 0.52 -9.05 -17.31
N LYS A 129 0.76 -8.77 -18.58
CA LYS A 129 2.06 -9.06 -19.22
C LYS A 129 3.24 -8.34 -18.54
N PHE A 130 3.03 -7.11 -18.04
CA PHE A 130 4.06 -6.40 -17.31
C PHE A 130 4.34 -7.07 -15.96
N ARG A 131 3.29 -7.45 -15.23
CA ARG A 131 3.37 -8.22 -13.98
C ARG A 131 4.15 -9.51 -14.17
N ASP A 132 3.82 -10.31 -15.18
CA ASP A 132 4.49 -11.60 -15.43
C ASP A 132 5.99 -11.43 -15.71
N ARG A 133 6.36 -10.39 -16.47
CA ARG A 133 7.78 -10.07 -16.69
C ARG A 133 8.48 -9.62 -15.41
N LEU A 134 7.81 -8.84 -14.58
CA LEU A 134 8.37 -8.35 -13.31
C LEU A 134 8.55 -9.49 -12.32
N ALA A 135 7.53 -10.35 -12.18
CA ALA A 135 7.54 -11.56 -11.37
C ALA A 135 8.72 -12.47 -11.73
N LYS A 136 8.91 -12.74 -13.04
CA LYS A 136 10.05 -13.54 -13.52
C LYS A 136 11.40 -12.92 -13.16
N LYS A 137 11.57 -11.61 -13.37
CA LYS A 137 12.83 -10.91 -13.02
C LYS A 137 13.13 -10.91 -11.52
N LEU A 138 12.09 -10.72 -10.69
CA LEU A 138 12.23 -10.78 -9.23
C LEU A 138 12.68 -12.17 -8.78
N TRP A 139 12.08 -13.21 -9.37
CA TRP A 139 12.44 -14.60 -9.09
C TRP A 139 13.87 -14.93 -9.49
N GLU A 140 14.27 -14.59 -10.72
CA GLU A 140 15.64 -14.80 -11.21
C GLU A 140 16.67 -14.16 -10.27
N ARG A 141 16.41 -12.92 -9.83
CA ARG A 141 17.27 -12.21 -8.88
C ARG A 141 17.37 -12.92 -7.52
N GLN A 142 16.28 -13.50 -7.03
CA GLN A 142 16.27 -14.21 -5.76
C GLN A 142 16.97 -15.57 -5.83
N THR A 143 16.88 -16.27 -6.95
CA THR A 143 17.51 -17.58 -7.16
C THR A 143 18.97 -17.52 -7.62
N SER A 144 19.45 -16.33 -8.02
CA SER A 144 20.84 -16.10 -8.44
C SER A 144 21.75 -15.66 -7.28
N GLN A 145 21.23 -15.61 -6.05
CA GLN A 145 21.96 -15.38 -4.79
C GLN A 145 22.03 -16.68 -4.00
#